data_AF-A0A966WAB5-F1
#
_entry.id   AF-A0A966WAB5-F1
#
_cell.length_a   1.000
_cell.length_b   1.000
_cell.length_c   1.000
_cell.angle_alpha   90.00
_cell.angle_beta   90.00
_cell.angle_gamma   90.00
#
_symmetry.space_group_name_H-M   'P 1'
#
loop_
_entity.id
_entity.type
_entity.pdbx_description
1 polymer ?
#
loop_
_entity_poly.entity_id
_entity_poly.type
_entity_poly.pdbx_seq_one_letter_code
_entity_poly.pdbx_strand_id
1 'polypeptide(L)'
;YRFGEPSRGDVIVFDRITLNGDSVQHDDLIKRVIGLPGEKLEIRDCVVFINDVAIAEPWLSAEVTNPEYDPPVRCGTADHGPITIGEDQVFLIGDNRPMSFDSRMFGPVDVDVIVGRALVVIWPPSDMQRL
;
A
#
# COMPACT_ATOMS: atom_id res chain seq x y z
N TYR A 1 17.24 -15.46 -4.46
CA TYR A 1 15.98 -16.07 -4.88
C TYR A 1 15.12 -14.93 -5.39
N ARG A 2 14.95 -14.77 -6.70
CA ARG A 2 14.09 -13.69 -7.24
C ARG A 2 12.65 -14.15 -7.07
N PHE A 3 11.96 -13.60 -6.07
CA PHE A 3 10.52 -13.72 -5.95
C PHE A 3 9.86 -13.14 -7.22
N GLY A 4 8.68 -13.65 -7.60
CA GLY A 4 7.97 -13.19 -8.79
C GLY A 4 7.55 -11.71 -8.69
N GLU A 5 7.15 -11.15 -9.83
CA GLU A 5 6.69 -9.75 -9.93
C GLU A 5 5.61 -9.43 -8.88
N PRO A 6 5.66 -8.24 -8.24
CA PRO A 6 4.64 -7.82 -7.27
C PRO A 6 3.25 -7.89 -7.88
N SER A 7 2.31 -8.44 -7.14
CA SER A 7 0.90 -8.46 -7.52
C SER A 7 0.08 -7.52 -6.64
N ARG A 8 -0.99 -6.93 -7.18
CA ARG A 8 -1.89 -6.09 -6.38
C ARG A 8 -2.46 -6.90 -5.22
N GLY A 9 -2.45 -6.32 -4.03
CA GLY A 9 -2.88 -6.97 -2.80
C GLY A 9 -1.74 -7.67 -2.05
N ASP A 10 -0.56 -7.84 -2.65
CA ASP A 10 0.60 -8.39 -1.96
C ASP A 10 0.98 -7.53 -0.77
N VAL A 11 1.27 -8.16 0.37
CA VAL A 11 1.88 -7.47 1.51
C VAL A 11 3.38 -7.68 1.42
N ILE A 12 4.13 -6.58 1.41
CA ILE A 12 5.57 -6.61 1.19
C ILE A 12 6.31 -5.89 2.31
N VAL A 13 7.55 -6.32 2.53
CA VAL A 13 8.51 -5.71 3.44
C VAL A 13 9.61 -5.08 2.60
N PHE A 14 9.94 -3.82 2.88
CA PHE A 14 10.94 -3.04 2.17
C PHE A 14 11.66 -2.10 3.14
N ASP A 15 12.91 -1.77 2.85
CA ASP A 15 13.69 -0.84 3.66
C ASP A 15 13.04 0.56 3.65
N ARG A 16 12.98 1.24 4.80
CA ARG A 16 12.39 2.58 4.89
C ARG A 16 13.08 3.56 3.96
N ILE A 17 12.27 4.17 3.10
CA ILE A 17 12.64 5.28 2.25
C ILE A 17 12.66 6.56 3.10
N THR A 18 13.80 7.24 3.16
CA THR A 18 13.84 8.61 3.70
C THR A 18 13.41 9.59 2.61
N LEU A 19 12.86 10.74 3.01
CA LEU A 19 12.40 11.79 2.10
C LEU A 19 13.52 12.38 1.19
N ASN A 20 14.77 11.97 1.39
CA ASN A 20 15.93 12.33 0.56
C ASN A 20 16.35 11.21 -0.42
N GLY A 21 15.60 10.10 -0.50
CA GLY A 21 15.93 8.96 -1.36
C GLY A 21 16.94 7.97 -0.78
N ASP A 22 17.46 8.20 0.42
CA ASP A 22 18.35 7.26 1.10
C ASP A 22 17.53 6.18 1.83
N SER A 23 17.90 4.91 1.66
CA SER A 23 17.36 3.79 2.45
C SER A 23 18.06 3.73 3.81
N VAL A 24 17.30 3.75 4.91
CA VAL A 24 17.87 3.54 6.26
C VAL A 24 17.88 2.05 6.56
N GLN A 25 19.07 1.46 6.67
CA GLN A 25 19.23 0.07 7.09
C GLN A 25 18.60 -0.18 8.47
N HIS A 26 17.81 -1.25 8.59
CA HIS A 26 17.13 -1.75 9.81
C HIS A 26 15.86 -1.01 10.27
N ASP A 27 15.14 -0.36 9.36
CA ASP A 27 13.80 0.19 9.63
C ASP A 27 12.81 -0.35 8.60
N ASP A 28 12.58 -1.66 8.60
CA ASP A 28 11.71 -2.33 7.63
C ASP A 28 10.25 -1.83 7.75
N LEU A 29 9.67 -1.42 6.61
CA LEU A 29 8.25 -1.11 6.50
C LEU A 29 7.48 -2.27 5.90
N ILE A 30 6.34 -2.60 6.50
CA ILE A 30 5.35 -3.50 5.92
C ILE A 30 4.18 -2.70 5.37
N LYS A 31 3.84 -2.89 4.10
CA LYS A 31 2.72 -2.22 3.40
C LYS A 31 2.12 -3.15 2.35
N ARG A 32 0.94 -2.79 1.83
CA ARG A 32 0.27 -3.53 0.76
C ARG A 32 0.46 -2.85 -0.58
N VAL A 33 0.72 -3.64 -1.63
CA VAL A 33 0.79 -3.20 -3.02
C VAL A 33 -0.62 -2.83 -3.49
N ILE A 34 -0.83 -1.54 -3.73
CA ILE A 34 -2.10 -1.00 -4.20
C ILE A 34 -2.05 -0.64 -5.68
N GLY A 35 -0.95 -0.08 -6.19
CA GLY A 35 -0.76 0.25 -7.60
C GLY A 35 0.45 -0.45 -8.19
N LEU A 36 0.34 -0.87 -9.45
CA LEU A 36 1.37 -1.61 -10.18
C LEU A 36 2.05 -0.73 -11.25
N PRO A 37 3.19 -1.17 -11.80
CA PRO A 37 3.86 -0.51 -12.91
C PRO A 37 2.94 -0.08 -14.06
N GLY A 38 3.13 1.14 -14.54
CA GLY A 38 2.41 1.71 -15.69
C GLY A 38 0.95 2.11 -15.40
N GLU A 39 0.43 1.84 -14.21
CA GLU A 39 -0.96 2.15 -13.88
C GLU A 39 -1.17 3.62 -13.52
N LYS A 40 -2.34 4.15 -13.88
CA LYS A 40 -2.82 5.42 -13.35
C LYS A 40 -3.53 5.18 -12.02
N LEU A 41 -3.02 5.76 -10.94
CA LEU A 41 -3.63 5.70 -9.61
C LEU A 41 -4.21 7.07 -9.23
N GLU A 42 -5.43 7.05 -8.70
CA GLU A 42 -6.09 8.22 -8.11
C GLU A 42 -6.83 7.77 -6.84
N ILE A 43 -6.81 8.58 -5.79
CA ILE A 43 -7.66 8.39 -4.61
C ILE A 43 -8.63 9.57 -4.58
N ARG A 44 -9.93 9.28 -4.49
CA ARG A 44 -10.98 10.29 -4.32
C ARG A 44 -11.93 9.83 -3.22
N ASP A 45 -12.20 10.70 -2.25
CA ASP A 45 -13.10 10.40 -1.13
C ASP A 45 -12.79 9.04 -0.46
N CYS A 46 -11.51 8.82 -0.15
CA CYS A 46 -10.97 7.57 0.41
C CYS A 46 -11.10 6.31 -0.46
N VAL A 47 -11.57 6.42 -1.71
CA VAL A 47 -11.69 5.29 -2.65
C VAL A 47 -10.51 5.31 -3.62
N VAL A 48 -9.85 4.16 -3.76
CA VAL A 48 -8.76 3.97 -4.72
C VAL A 48 -9.32 3.64 -6.10
N PHE A 49 -8.87 4.36 -7.11
CA PHE A 49 -9.14 4.15 -8.52
C PHE A 49 -7.84 3.77 -9.23
N ILE A 50 -7.91 2.72 -10.04
CA ILE A 50 -6.83 2.28 -10.92
C ILE A 50 -7.35 2.32 -12.35
N ASN A 51 -6.69 3.10 -13.20
CA ASN A 51 -7.13 3.35 -14.58
C ASN A 51 -8.61 3.76 -14.64
N ASP A 52 -9.00 4.70 -13.77
CA ASP A 52 -10.37 5.22 -13.59
C ASP A 52 -11.41 4.24 -13.03
N VAL A 53 -11.01 3.02 -12.67
CA VAL A 53 -11.90 2.00 -12.10
C VAL A 53 -11.65 1.86 -10.61
N ALA A 54 -12.71 1.99 -9.80
CA ALA A 54 -12.63 1.76 -8.36
C ALA A 54 -12.27 0.29 -8.08
N ILE A 55 -11.27 0.06 -7.21
CA ILE A 55 -10.85 -1.29 -6.86
C ILE A 55 -11.52 -1.77 -5.57
N ALA A 56 -11.72 -3.08 -5.45
CA ALA A 56 -12.17 -3.71 -4.22
C ALA A 56 -10.97 -3.98 -3.30
N GLU A 57 -11.13 -3.65 -2.01
CA GLU A 57 -10.08 -3.81 -1.00
C GLU A 57 -10.63 -4.65 0.17
N PRO A 58 -10.86 -5.97 -0.02
CA PRO A 58 -11.58 -6.82 0.93
C PRO A 58 -10.86 -7.02 2.27
N TRP A 59 -9.60 -6.60 2.39
CA TRP A 59 -8.80 -6.67 3.61
C TRP A 59 -8.99 -5.48 4.55
N LEU A 60 -9.70 -4.42 4.13
CA LEU A 60 -9.93 -3.24 4.96
C LEU A 60 -11.05 -3.47 5.98
N SER A 61 -10.92 -2.81 7.13
CA SER A 61 -11.95 -2.83 8.16
C SER A 61 -13.19 -2.05 7.74
N ALA A 62 -14.34 -2.39 8.34
CA ALA A 62 -15.59 -1.67 8.12
C ALA A 62 -15.48 -0.18 8.47
N GLU A 63 -14.63 0.20 9.44
CA GLU A 63 -14.36 1.59 9.79
C GLU A 63 -13.75 2.38 8.63
N VAL A 64 -12.83 1.77 7.89
CA VAL A 64 -12.17 2.40 6.73
C VAL A 64 -13.14 2.49 5.53
N THR A 65 -13.95 1.44 5.31
CA THR A 65 -14.79 1.34 4.12
C THR A 65 -16.17 1.99 4.27
N ASN A 66 -16.65 2.27 5.49
CA ASN A 66 -17.97 2.84 5.71
C ASN A 66 -17.99 4.35 5.36
N PRO A 67 -18.74 4.79 4.33
CA PRO A 67 -18.81 6.19 3.92
C PRO A 67 -19.51 7.12 4.92
N GLU A 68 -20.16 6.58 5.96
CA GLU A 68 -20.76 7.39 7.04
C GLU A 68 -19.71 8.04 7.95
N TYR A 69 -18.48 7.52 7.98
CA TYR A 69 -17.39 8.13 8.74
C TYR A 69 -16.70 9.23 7.94
N ASP A 70 -16.22 10.26 8.65
CA ASP A 70 -15.48 11.35 8.03
C ASP A 70 -14.12 10.87 7.44
N PRO A 71 -13.64 11.45 6.32
CA PRO A 71 -12.39 11.04 5.68
C PRO A 71 -11.15 10.97 6.58
N PRO A 72 -10.95 11.85 7.59
CA PRO A 72 -9.83 11.72 8.52
C PRO A 72 -9.82 10.41 9.31
N VAL A 73 -11.00 9.85 9.63
CA VAL A 73 -11.14 8.55 10.31
C VAL A 73 -10.88 7.40 9.34
N ARG A 74 -11.42 7.50 8.13
CA ARG A 74 -11.36 6.43 7.14
C ARG A 74 -9.99 6.28 6.49
N CYS A 75 -9.38 7.39 6.09
CA CYS A 75 -8.21 7.35 5.25
C CYS A 75 -7.11 8.38 5.59
N GLY A 76 -7.35 9.34 6.47
CA GLY A 76 -6.37 10.38 6.85
C GLY A 76 -6.17 11.43 5.75
N THR A 77 -5.96 11.01 4.51
CA THR A 77 -5.94 11.86 3.31
C THR A 77 -7.02 11.40 2.34
N ALA A 78 -8.02 12.26 2.09
CA ALA A 78 -9.18 11.96 1.26
C ALA A 78 -8.83 11.77 -0.22
N ASP A 79 -7.93 12.61 -0.73
CA ASP A 79 -7.62 12.71 -2.16
C ASP A 79 -6.11 12.58 -2.42
N HIS A 80 -5.74 11.90 -3.51
CA HIS A 80 -4.36 11.76 -3.96
C HIS A 80 -4.27 11.54 -5.47
N GLY A 81 -3.28 12.14 -6.12
CA GLY A 81 -3.09 12.02 -7.57
C GLY A 81 -4.04 12.90 -8.39
N PRO A 82 -4.31 12.53 -9.67
CA PRO A 82 -3.86 11.30 -10.34
C PRO A 82 -2.35 11.27 -10.57
N ILE A 83 -1.76 10.09 -10.48
CA ILE A 83 -0.36 9.82 -10.83
C ILE A 83 -0.26 8.61 -11.75
N THR A 84 0.76 8.57 -12.58
CA THR A 84 1.17 7.34 -13.30
C THR A 84 2.34 6.72 -12.55
N ILE A 85 2.22 5.45 -12.23
CA ILE A 85 3.28 4.68 -11.54
C ILE A 85 4.35 4.31 -12.57
N GLY A 86 5.62 4.54 -12.22
CA GLY A 86 6.74 4.19 -13.11
C GLY A 86 6.81 2.69 -13.42
N GLU A 87 7.44 2.35 -14.54
CA GLU A 87 7.53 0.96 -15.04
C GLU A 87 8.26 -0.01 -14.07
N ASP A 88 9.07 0.52 -13.16
CA ASP A 88 9.80 -0.27 -12.15
C ASP A 88 9.38 0.11 -10.72
N GLN A 89 8.16 0.63 -10.56
CA GLN A 89 7.65 1.13 -9.28
C GLN A 89 6.32 0.50 -8.87
N VAL A 90 6.07 0.48 -7.57
CA VAL A 90 4.80 0.10 -6.96
C VAL A 90 4.30 1.20 -6.03
N PHE A 91 2.98 1.33 -5.91
CA PHE A 91 2.36 2.24 -4.95
C PHE A 91 1.85 1.47 -3.74
N LEU A 92 2.34 1.81 -2.55
CA LEU A 92 2.14 1.04 -1.33
C LEU A 92 1.27 1.81 -0.33
N ILE A 93 0.26 1.17 0.26
CA ILE A 93 -0.59 1.76 1.29
C ILE A 93 -0.70 0.80 2.48
N GLY A 94 -0.71 1.35 3.69
CA GLY A 94 -0.99 0.56 4.89
C GLY A 94 -2.49 0.35 5.11
N ASP A 95 -2.86 -0.84 5.59
CA ASP A 95 -4.26 -1.18 5.84
C ASP A 95 -4.87 -0.34 6.99
N ASN A 96 -4.05 0.10 7.96
CA ASN A 96 -4.43 1.13 8.93
C ASN A 96 -4.31 2.52 8.29
N ARG A 97 -5.19 2.78 7.32
CA ARG A 97 -5.16 3.96 6.43
C ARG A 97 -4.94 5.30 7.15
N PRO A 98 -5.71 5.70 8.18
CA PRO A 98 -5.56 7.03 8.78
C PRO A 98 -4.21 7.23 9.49
N MET A 99 -3.54 6.15 9.90
CA MET A 99 -2.32 6.19 10.72
C MET A 99 -1.09 5.68 9.98
N SER A 100 -1.17 5.46 8.67
CA SER A 100 -0.10 4.85 7.89
C SER A 100 0.76 5.90 7.19
N PHE A 101 2.07 5.91 7.50
CA PHE A 101 3.09 6.57 6.68
C PHE A 101 3.43 5.66 5.49
N ASP A 102 2.99 6.04 4.29
CA ASP A 102 3.06 5.21 3.08
C ASP A 102 3.19 6.05 1.79
N SER A 103 3.02 5.45 0.61
CA SER A 103 3.25 6.11 -0.69
C SER A 103 2.40 7.36 -0.92
N ARG A 104 1.32 7.56 -0.15
CA ARG A 104 0.57 8.82 -0.17
C ARG A 104 1.42 10.02 0.31
N MET A 105 2.47 9.76 1.08
CA MET A 105 3.37 10.77 1.65
C MET A 105 4.75 10.79 0.98
N PHE A 106 5.31 9.62 0.65
CA PHE A 106 6.66 9.52 0.06
C PHE A 106 6.69 9.13 -1.43
N GLY A 107 5.53 8.86 -2.05
CA GLY A 107 5.43 8.49 -3.46
C GLY A 107 5.60 6.98 -3.75
N PRO A 108 5.58 6.59 -5.03
CA PRO A 108 5.86 5.22 -5.46
C PRO A 108 7.25 4.73 -5.03
N VAL A 109 7.40 3.42 -4.92
CA VAL A 109 8.61 2.73 -4.43
C VAL A 109 9.17 1.85 -5.52
N ASP A 110 10.47 1.91 -5.75
CA ASP A 110 11.15 1.03 -6.72
C ASP A 110 11.04 -0.44 -6.29
N VAL A 111 10.81 -1.33 -7.26
CA VAL A 111 10.59 -2.77 -6.98
C VAL A 111 11.85 -3.45 -6.41
N ASP A 112 13.03 -2.89 -6.69
CA ASP A 112 14.33 -3.44 -6.29
C ASP A 112 14.65 -3.26 -4.80
N VAL A 113 14.02 -2.29 -4.11
CA VAL A 113 14.17 -2.11 -2.65
C VAL A 113 13.26 -3.04 -1.84
N ILE A 114 12.47 -3.89 -2.50
CA ILE A 114 11.59 -4.87 -1.84
C ILE A 114 12.44 -6.04 -1.34
N VAL A 115 12.55 -6.14 -0.02
CA VAL A 115 13.33 -7.19 0.67
C VAL A 115 12.59 -8.54 0.63
N GLY A 116 11.26 -8.53 0.70
CA GLY A 116 10.45 -9.76 0.59
C GLY A 116 8.94 -9.54 0.66
N ARG A 117 8.19 -10.61 0.38
CA ARG A 117 6.72 -10.67 0.47
C ARG A 117 6.27 -11.42 1.73
N ALA A 118 5.35 -10.84 2.49
CA ALA A 118 4.64 -11.52 3.56
C ALA A 118 3.55 -12.42 2.99
N LEU A 119 3.56 -13.71 3.35
CA LEU A 119 2.66 -14.74 2.79
C LEU A 119 1.63 -15.27 3.80
N VAL A 120 1.90 -15.13 5.10
CA VAL A 120 1.08 -15.72 6.17
C VAL A 120 1.10 -14.79 7.38
N VAL A 121 -0.07 -14.54 7.97
CA VAL A 121 -0.20 -14.01 9.33
C VAL A 121 -0.26 -15.20 10.28
N ILE A 122 0.71 -15.33 11.18
CA ILE A 122 0.84 -16.49 12.09
C ILE A 122 0.40 -16.20 13.53
N TRP A 123 0.02 -14.96 13.84
CA TRP A 123 -0.35 -14.53 15.19
C TRP A 123 -1.64 -13.68 15.19
N PRO A 124 -2.56 -13.89 16.15
CA PRO A 124 -2.54 -14.94 17.17
C PRO A 124 -2.66 -16.34 16.54
N PRO A 125 -2.14 -17.42 17.18
CA PRO A 125 -2.07 -18.74 16.54
C PRO A 125 -3.44 -19.33 16.18
N SER A 126 -4.52 -18.85 16.80
CA SER A 126 -5.91 -19.19 16.48
C SER A 126 -6.39 -18.62 15.15
N ASP A 127 -5.76 -17.54 14.67
CA ASP A 127 -6.21 -16.72 13.54
C ASP A 127 -5.19 -16.78 12.40
N MET A 128 -4.49 -17.92 12.27
CA MET A 128 -3.52 -18.10 11.19
C MET A 128 -4.22 -18.05 9.84
N GLN A 129 -3.82 -17.12 8.99
CA GLN A 129 -4.41 -16.94 7.66
C GLN A 129 -3.34 -16.64 6.60
N ARG A 130 -3.60 -17.10 5.37
CA ARG A 130 -2.82 -16.67 4.20
C ARG A 130 -3.21 -15.24 3.82
N LEU A 131 -2.21 -14.46 3.39
CA LEU A 131 -2.38 -13.09 2.88
C LEU A 131 -2.73 -13.07 1.40
#